data_AF-A0A944Y5B2-F1
#
_entry.id   AF-A0A944Y5B2-F1
#
_cell.length_a   1.000
_cell.length_b   1.000
_cell.length_c   1.000
_cell.angle_alpha   90.00
_cell.angle_beta   90.00
_cell.angle_gamma   90.00
#
_symmetry.space_group_name_H-M   'P 1'
#
loop_
_entity.id
_entity.type
_entity.pdbx_description
1 polymer ?
#
loop_
_entity_poly.entity_id
_entity_poly.type
_entity_poly.pdbx_seq_one_letter_code
_entity_poly.pdbx_strand_id
1 'polypeptide(L)'
;RSNEAPACFERACQTLESHIIHWGSVASPSEYAQWLQRCDILPVTGIQDFFGVSVVEGIYAGLYPLLPNRLAYPQHIPAKLQEHYLYQNSEDLERRLINLLANWQTTSVDPSLVEHVACYDWTRTIAEYDAEFEKLAKK
;
A
#
# COMPACT_ATOMS: atom_id res chain seq x y z
N ARG A 1 20.58 5.72 -17.35
CA ARG A 1 19.10 5.77 -17.41
C ARG A 1 18.72 7.18 -17.01
N SER A 2 18.02 7.94 -17.85
CA SER A 2 17.56 9.28 -17.46
C SER A 2 16.66 9.14 -16.24
N ASN A 3 16.95 9.92 -15.20
CA ASN A 3 16.18 9.96 -13.95
C ASN A 3 14.89 10.79 -14.12
N GLU A 4 14.41 10.92 -15.35
CA GLU A 4 13.29 11.79 -15.69
C GLU A 4 11.99 11.03 -15.54
N ALA A 5 11.11 11.56 -14.69
CA ALA A 5 9.76 11.07 -14.58
C ALA A 5 9.04 11.23 -15.93
N PRO A 6 8.12 10.31 -16.30
CA PRO A 6 7.28 10.49 -17.48
C PRO A 6 6.56 11.84 -17.47
N ALA A 7 6.45 12.52 -18.62
CA ALA A 7 5.85 13.85 -18.74
C ALA A 7 4.40 13.97 -18.21
N CYS A 8 3.68 12.85 -18.09
CA CYS A 8 2.37 12.85 -17.45
C CYS A 8 2.42 13.25 -15.97
N PHE A 9 3.51 12.95 -15.27
CA PHE A 9 3.70 13.34 -13.87
C PHE A 9 3.94 14.83 -13.71
N GLU A 10 4.76 15.44 -14.57
CA GLU A 10 4.95 16.91 -14.58
C GLU A 10 3.62 17.62 -14.85
N ARG A 11 2.88 17.15 -15.85
CA ARG A 11 1.54 17.70 -16.17
C ARG A 11 0.58 17.55 -15.00
N ALA A 12 0.56 16.40 -14.34
CA ALA A 12 -0.28 16.16 -13.16
C ALA A 12 0.10 17.09 -12.01
N CYS A 13 1.40 17.26 -11.72
CA CYS A 13 1.89 18.16 -10.69
C CYS A 13 1.45 19.61 -10.92
N GLN A 14 1.49 20.08 -12.18
CA GLN A 14 1.02 21.43 -12.54
C GLN A 14 -0.50 21.55 -12.48
N THR A 15 -1.23 20.55 -12.97
CA THR A 15 -2.71 20.60 -13.08
C THR A 15 -3.37 20.48 -11.71
N LEU A 16 -2.76 19.73 -10.80
CA LEU A 16 -3.29 19.40 -9.48
C LEU A 16 -2.55 20.13 -8.35
N GLU A 17 -1.75 21.16 -8.65
CA GLU A 17 -0.91 21.87 -7.67
C GLU A 17 -1.68 22.25 -6.39
N SER A 18 -2.88 22.81 -6.54
CA SER A 18 -3.74 23.21 -5.41
C SER A 18 -4.30 22.05 -4.58
N HIS A 19 -4.18 20.81 -5.06
CA HIS A 19 -4.64 19.59 -4.41
C HIS A 19 -3.48 18.70 -3.93
N ILE A 20 -2.24 19.09 -4.18
CA ILE A 20 -1.04 18.35 -3.78
C ILE A 20 -0.50 18.94 -2.49
N ILE A 21 -0.47 18.15 -1.43
CA ILE A 21 0.12 18.53 -0.15
C ILE A 21 1.62 18.18 -0.10
N HIS A 22 2.01 17.06 -0.72
CA HIS A 22 3.38 16.59 -0.78
C HIS A 22 3.64 15.83 -2.08
N TRP A 23 4.83 16.02 -2.66
CA TRP A 23 5.27 15.35 -3.87
C TRP A 23 6.76 15.02 -3.80
N GLY A 24 7.12 13.78 -4.12
CA GLY A 24 8.50 13.30 -4.12
C GLY A 24 8.87 12.49 -2.89
N SER A 25 10.17 12.39 -2.62
CA SER A 25 10.74 11.64 -1.50
C SER A 25 10.89 12.50 -0.25
N VAL A 26 10.83 11.86 0.92
CA VAL A 26 11.08 12.47 2.22
C VAL A 26 12.48 12.13 2.73
N ALA A 27 12.99 12.91 3.69
CA ALA A 27 14.39 12.82 4.12
C ALA A 27 14.64 11.70 5.15
N SER A 28 13.59 11.21 5.83
CA SER A 28 13.74 10.20 6.88
C SER A 28 12.55 9.23 6.99
N PRO A 29 12.75 8.02 7.53
CA PRO A 29 11.67 7.08 7.82
C PRO A 29 10.61 7.65 8.78
N SER A 30 11.02 8.48 9.74
CA SER A 30 10.07 9.12 10.67
C SER A 30 9.15 10.11 9.94
N GLU A 31 9.68 10.87 8.98
CA GLU A 31 8.89 11.78 8.17
C GLU A 31 7.91 11.02 7.27
N TYR A 32 8.35 9.90 6.68
CA TYR A 32 7.48 9.00 5.92
C TYR A 32 6.31 8.49 6.78
N ALA A 33 6.59 8.00 7.99
CA ALA A 33 5.56 7.52 8.91
C ALA A 33 4.57 8.63 9.31
N GLN A 34 5.04 9.87 9.50
CA GLN A 34 4.17 11.01 9.75
C GLN A 34 3.24 11.32 8.56
N TRP A 35 3.72 11.15 7.33
CA TRP A 35 2.86 11.28 6.15
C TRP A 35 1.82 10.17 6.08
N LEU A 36 2.20 8.91 6.34
CA LEU A 36 1.24 7.81 6.38
C LEU A 36 0.13 8.06 7.41
N GLN A 37 0.46 8.57 8.59
CA GLN A 37 -0.53 8.90 9.63
C GLN A 37 -1.51 10.03 9.24
N ARG A 38 -1.17 10.84 8.23
CA ARG A 38 -2.02 11.92 7.72
C ARG A 38 -2.90 11.50 6.55
N CYS A 39 -2.67 10.29 6.03
CA CYS A 39 -3.41 9.76 4.90
C CYS A 39 -4.58 8.90 5.38
N ASP A 40 -5.54 8.72 4.48
CA ASP A 40 -6.77 7.99 4.72
C ASP A 40 -6.88 6.77 3.79
N ILE A 41 -6.60 6.98 2.50
CA ILE A 41 -6.77 6.02 1.42
C ILE A 41 -5.43 5.80 0.72
N LEU A 42 -5.14 4.55 0.37
CA LEU A 42 -3.96 4.13 -0.38
C LEU A 42 -4.37 3.56 -1.75
N PRO A 43 -4.56 4.41 -2.77
CA PRO A 43 -4.85 3.95 -4.12
C PRO A 43 -3.55 3.57 -4.85
N VAL A 44 -3.41 2.30 -5.19
CA VAL A 44 -2.20 1.78 -5.86
C VAL A 44 -2.54 1.36 -7.27
N THR A 45 -1.77 1.82 -8.26
CA THR A 45 -2.01 1.56 -9.68
C THR A 45 -0.90 0.79 -10.38
N GLY A 46 -0.02 0.14 -9.60
CA GLY A 46 1.16 -0.56 -10.09
C GLY A 46 0.87 -1.60 -11.19
N ILE A 47 1.76 -1.64 -12.19
CA ILE A 47 1.76 -2.64 -13.27
C ILE A 47 2.72 -3.78 -12.96
N GLN A 48 3.80 -3.48 -12.23
CA GLN A 48 4.79 -4.44 -11.78
C GLN A 48 5.21 -4.12 -10.34
N ASP A 49 5.13 -5.12 -9.48
CA ASP A 49 5.64 -5.10 -8.11
C ASP A 49 5.88 -6.55 -7.67
N PHE A 50 6.90 -6.77 -6.85
CA PHE A 50 7.24 -8.08 -6.30
C PHE A 50 6.57 -8.35 -4.95
N PHE A 51 6.58 -7.37 -4.05
CA PHE A 51 6.10 -7.54 -2.67
C PHE A 51 5.27 -6.35 -2.19
N GLY A 52 5.47 -5.14 -2.70
CA GLY A 52 4.68 -3.99 -2.28
C GLY A 52 4.92 -3.61 -0.82
N VAL A 53 6.19 -3.42 -0.42
CA VAL A 53 6.52 -3.02 0.96
C VAL A 53 5.74 -1.77 1.38
N SER A 54 5.64 -0.77 0.51
CA SER A 54 4.86 0.45 0.79
C SER A 54 3.36 0.18 0.98
N VAL A 55 2.82 -0.87 0.35
CA VAL A 55 1.44 -1.32 0.55
C VAL A 55 1.29 -1.93 1.93
N VAL A 56 2.20 -2.82 2.30
CA VAL A 56 2.24 -3.42 3.65
C VAL A 56 2.37 -2.33 4.72
N GLU A 57 3.29 -1.39 4.56
CA GLU A 57 3.48 -0.26 5.48
C GLU A 57 2.23 0.61 5.59
N GLY A 58 1.58 0.92 4.48
CA GLY A 58 0.34 1.71 4.48
C GLY A 58 -0.82 0.97 5.15
N ILE A 59 -0.99 -0.32 4.89
CA ILE A 59 -2.02 -1.14 5.57
C ILE A 59 -1.70 -1.22 7.07
N TYR A 60 -0.44 -1.43 7.44
CA TYR A 60 -0.01 -1.49 8.84
C TYR A 60 -0.27 -0.16 9.57
N ALA A 61 -0.11 0.96 8.86
CA ALA A 61 -0.46 2.30 9.36
C ALA A 61 -1.98 2.56 9.45
N GLY A 62 -2.82 1.62 9.02
CA GLY A 62 -4.28 1.71 9.10
C GLY A 62 -4.95 2.40 7.91
N LEU A 63 -4.23 2.61 6.80
CA LEU A 63 -4.81 3.19 5.58
C LEU A 63 -5.80 2.22 4.93
N TYR A 64 -6.83 2.75 4.28
CA TYR A 64 -7.73 1.96 3.44
C TYR A 64 -7.02 1.59 2.13
N PRO A 65 -6.69 0.30 1.87
CA PRO A 65 -6.01 -0.09 0.64
C PRO A 65 -7.00 -0.21 -0.53
N LEU A 66 -6.68 0.38 -1.67
CA LEU A 66 -7.40 0.13 -2.93
C LEU A 66 -6.38 -0.36 -3.97
N LEU A 67 -6.27 -1.67 -4.09
CA LEU A 67 -5.16 -2.34 -4.77
C LEU A 67 -5.66 -3.14 -5.99
N PRO A 68 -4.83 -3.34 -7.03
CA PRO A 68 -5.25 -4.16 -8.15
C PRO A 68 -5.25 -5.64 -7.75
N ASN A 69 -6.22 -6.41 -8.24
CA ASN A 69 -6.32 -7.86 -8.07
C ASN A 69 -5.31 -8.62 -8.94
N ARG A 70 -4.01 -8.35 -8.73
CA ARG A 70 -2.85 -8.92 -9.42
C ARG A 70 -1.60 -8.63 -8.61
N LEU A 71 -0.44 -9.10 -9.08
CA LEU A 71 0.85 -8.95 -8.40
C LEU A 71 0.81 -9.67 -7.03
N ALA A 72 1.61 -9.22 -6.06
CA ALA A 72 1.59 -9.77 -4.71
C ALA A 72 0.42 -9.27 -3.85
N TYR A 73 -0.28 -8.21 -4.26
CA TYR A 73 -1.26 -7.51 -3.42
C TYR A 73 -2.39 -8.39 -2.85
N PRO A 74 -2.98 -9.34 -3.59
CA PRO A 74 -3.98 -10.23 -3.01
C PRO A 74 -3.48 -11.02 -1.79
N GLN A 75 -2.17 -11.28 -1.69
CA GLN A 75 -1.58 -12.03 -0.58
C GLN A 75 -1.54 -11.21 0.72
N HIS A 76 -1.52 -9.88 0.63
CA HIS A 76 -1.52 -8.98 1.79
C HIS A 76 -2.92 -8.67 2.30
N ILE A 77 -3.96 -9.20 1.67
CA ILE A 77 -5.36 -9.00 2.06
C ILE A 77 -5.98 -10.35 2.46
N PRO A 78 -6.63 -10.47 3.63
CA PRO A 78 -7.36 -11.68 3.99
C PRO A 78 -8.36 -12.07 2.90
N ALA A 79 -8.43 -13.36 2.56
CA ALA A 79 -9.25 -13.85 1.44
C ALA A 79 -10.71 -13.39 1.50
N LYS A 80 -11.29 -13.30 2.70
CA LYS A 80 -12.68 -12.85 2.93
C LYS A 80 -12.90 -11.36 2.64
N LEU A 81 -11.84 -10.56 2.64
CA LEU A 81 -11.88 -9.12 2.48
C LEU A 81 -11.42 -8.67 1.08
N GLN A 82 -10.88 -9.58 0.26
CA GLN A 82 -10.32 -9.24 -1.05
C GLN A 82 -11.31 -8.49 -1.96
N GLU A 83 -12.59 -8.85 -1.97
CA GLU A 83 -13.61 -8.18 -2.80
C GLU A 83 -13.83 -6.70 -2.43
N HIS A 84 -13.48 -6.29 -1.20
CA HIS A 84 -13.66 -4.94 -0.69
C HIS A 84 -12.47 -4.03 -1.05
N TYR A 85 -11.27 -4.59 -1.04
CA TYR A 85 -10.02 -3.83 -1.17
C TYR A 85 -9.31 -4.02 -2.53
N LEU A 86 -9.71 -5.02 -3.32
CA LEU A 86 -9.13 -5.29 -4.63
C LEU A 86 -10.04 -4.86 -5.78
N TYR A 87 -9.47 -4.13 -6.74
CA TYR A 87 -10.12 -3.73 -7.99
C TYR A 87 -9.58 -4.51 -9.19
N GLN A 88 -10.39 -4.70 -10.23
CA GLN A 88 -10.03 -5.55 -11.37
C GLN A 88 -9.36 -4.79 -12.54
N ASN A 89 -9.82 -3.58 -12.83
CA ASN A 89 -9.36 -2.75 -13.94
C ASN A 89 -9.54 -1.26 -13.63
N SER A 90 -9.14 -0.39 -14.56
CA SER A 90 -9.17 1.06 -14.35
C SER A 90 -10.59 1.61 -14.12
N GLU A 91 -11.60 1.07 -14.80
CA GLU A 91 -13.01 1.48 -14.64
C GLU A 91 -13.54 1.10 -13.25
N ASP A 92 -13.18 -0.09 -12.77
CA ASP A 92 -13.51 -0.56 -11.42
C ASP A 92 -12.80 0.27 -10.34
N LEU A 93 -11.52 0.61 -10.54
CA LEU A 93 -10.77 1.51 -9.67
C LEU A 93 -11.47 2.87 -9.54
N GLU A 94 -11.80 3.50 -10.67
CA GLU A 94 -12.45 4.81 -10.68
C GLU A 94 -13.78 4.78 -9.95
N ARG A 95 -14.64 3.81 -10.28
CA ARG A 95 -15.95 3.64 -9.63
C ARG A 95 -15.82 3.43 -8.12
N ARG A 96 -14.91 2.56 -7.69
CA ARG A 96 -14.69 2.25 -6.27
C ARG A 96 -14.12 3.45 -5.53
N LEU A 97 -13.16 4.17 -6.12
CA LEU A 97 -12.57 5.36 -5.51
C LEU A 97 -13.61 6.48 -5.36
N ILE A 98 -14.43 6.73 -6.38
CA ILE A 98 -15.52 7.71 -6.29
C ILE A 98 -16.50 7.34 -5.18
N ASN A 99 -16.92 6.08 -5.12
CA ASN A 99 -17.82 5.61 -4.06
C ASN A 99 -17.20 5.74 -2.67
N LEU A 100 -15.93 5.37 -2.54
CA LEU A 100 -15.16 5.46 -1.29
C LEU A 100 -15.08 6.91 -0.79
N LEU A 101 -14.73 7.85 -1.68
CA LEU A 101 -14.66 9.27 -1.36
C LEU A 101 -16.03 9.85 -1.00
N ALA A 102 -17.10 9.43 -1.69
CA ALA A 102 -18.46 9.88 -1.41
C ALA A 102 -19.00 9.38 -0.05
N ASN A 103 -18.50 8.25 0.45
CA ASN A 103 -18.97 7.59 1.67
C ASN A 103 -17.87 7.48 2.75
N TRP A 104 -16.83 8.32 2.67
CA TRP A 104 -15.65 8.20 3.54
C TRP A 104 -16.01 8.29 5.03
N GLN A 105 -16.96 9.16 5.38
CA GLN A 105 -17.40 9.38 6.78
C GLN A 105 -18.03 8.13 7.43
N THR A 106 -18.51 7.20 6.62
CA THR A 106 -19.10 5.91 7.08
C THR A 106 -18.21 4.72 6.77
N THR A 107 -17.06 4.94 6.12
CA THR A 107 -16.12 3.88 5.78
C THR A 107 -15.26 3.55 7.00
N SER A 108 -15.09 2.26 7.26
CA SER A 108 -14.17 1.76 8.29
C SER A 108 -13.20 0.76 7.68
N VAL A 109 -11.93 0.86 8.04
CA VAL A 109 -10.91 -0.15 7.71
C VAL A 109 -11.07 -1.33 8.66
N ASP A 110 -11.12 -2.55 8.12
CA ASP A 110 -11.23 -3.76 8.92
C ASP A 110 -9.93 -3.98 9.71
N PRO A 111 -9.96 -4.05 11.06
CA PRO A 111 -8.75 -4.20 11.88
C PRO A 111 -7.94 -5.48 11.57
N SER A 112 -8.59 -6.51 11.01
CA SER A 112 -7.89 -7.75 10.62
C SER A 112 -6.90 -7.53 9.48
N LEU A 113 -7.00 -6.45 8.71
CA LEU A 113 -6.00 -6.08 7.71
C LEU A 113 -4.64 -5.79 8.36
N VAL A 114 -4.65 -4.95 9.40
CA VAL A 114 -3.44 -4.56 10.13
C VAL A 114 -2.80 -5.79 10.74
N GLU A 115 -3.58 -6.65 11.38
CA GLU A 115 -3.07 -7.89 11.98
C GLU A 115 -2.53 -8.86 10.92
N HIS A 116 -3.18 -8.95 9.75
CA HIS A 116 -2.74 -9.82 8.66
C HIS A 116 -1.36 -9.41 8.14
N VAL A 117 -1.11 -8.10 7.95
CA VAL A 117 0.20 -7.63 7.49
C VAL A 117 1.23 -7.51 8.62
N ALA A 118 0.80 -7.46 9.89
CA ALA A 118 1.70 -7.46 11.04
C ALA A 118 2.56 -8.74 11.13
N CYS A 119 2.18 -9.82 10.44
CA CYS A 119 3.02 -11.02 10.33
C CYS A 119 4.41 -10.73 9.71
N TYR A 120 4.53 -9.70 8.87
CA TYR A 120 5.80 -9.29 8.25
C TYR A 120 6.71 -8.49 9.18
N ASP A 121 6.27 -8.18 10.40
CA ASP A 121 7.11 -7.51 11.39
C ASP A 121 8.34 -8.38 11.69
N TRP A 122 9.52 -7.77 11.61
CA TRP A 122 10.78 -8.45 11.90
C TRP A 122 10.82 -9.09 13.28
N THR A 123 10.18 -8.47 14.27
CA THR A 123 10.09 -9.04 15.62
C THR A 123 9.34 -10.38 15.67
N ARG A 124 8.45 -10.64 14.70
CA ARG A 124 7.73 -11.91 14.54
C ARG A 124 8.45 -12.87 13.59
N THR A 125 9.01 -12.33 12.52
CA THR A 125 9.58 -13.12 11.41
C THR A 125 11.00 -13.62 11.70
N ILE A 126 11.78 -12.90 12.51
CA ILE A 126 13.21 -13.21 12.73
C ILE A 126 13.44 -14.63 13.27
N ALA A 127 12.60 -15.08 14.20
CA ALA A 127 12.74 -16.40 14.82
C ALA A 127 12.55 -17.53 13.81
N GLU A 128 11.66 -17.36 12.84
CA GLU A 128 11.44 -18.34 11.77
C GLU A 128 12.65 -18.42 10.84
N TYR A 129 13.20 -17.27 10.46
CA TYR A 129 14.39 -17.20 9.62
C TYR A 129 15.62 -17.80 10.32
N ASP A 130 15.85 -17.46 11.58
CA ASP A 130 16.94 -18.02 12.38
C ASP A 130 16.83 -19.55 12.47
N ALA A 131 15.64 -20.07 12.74
CA ALA A 131 15.40 -21.51 12.80
C ALA A 131 15.65 -22.22 11.46
N GLU A 132 15.25 -21.62 10.33
CA GLU A 132 15.51 -22.17 9.00
C GLU A 132 16.99 -22.12 8.62
N PHE A 133 17.69 -21.03 8.94
CA PHE A 133 19.13 -20.91 8.68
C PHE A 133 19.95 -21.89 9.52
N GLU A 134 19.59 -22.12 10.78
CA GLU A 134 20.24 -23.14 11.60
C GLU A 134 20.09 -24.55 11.04
N LYS A 135 18.93 -24.88 10.46
CA LYS A 135 18.70 -26.20 9.82
C LYS A 135 19.61 -26.38 8.61
N LEU A 136 19.80 -25.32 7.82
CA LEU A 136 20.66 -25.34 6.64
C LEU A 136 22.15 -25.41 7.01
N ALA A 137 22.57 -24.73 8.08
CA ALA A 137 23.95 -24.78 8.56
C ALA A 137 24.37 -26.15 9.15
N LYS A 138 23.39 -26.97 9.57
CA LYS A 138 23.60 -28.33 10.09
C LYS A 138 23.59 -29.41 9.00
N LYS A 139 23.38 -29.04 7.72
CA LYS A 139 23.48 -29.92 6.54
C LYS A 139 24.85 -29.81 5.89
#